data_AF-A0A1G6MFG0-F1
#
_entry.id   AF-A0A1G6MFG0-F1
#
_cell.length_a   1.000
_cell.length_b   1.000
_cell.length_c   1.000
_cell.angle_alpha   90.00
_cell.angle_beta   90.00
_cell.angle_gamma   90.00
#
_symmetry.space_group_name_H-M   'P 1'
#
loop_
_entity.id
_entity.type
_entity.pdbx_description
1 polymer ?
#
loop_
_entity_poly.entity_id
_entity_poly.type
_entity_poly.pdbx_seq_one_letter_code
_entity_poly.pdbx_strand_id
1 'polypeptide(L)'
;MAELLAEKRHLRFVRRPSPVLVEHRPLYKIAQVLLVLHLSSRGGKSSLARLHLFNWALKRTDRIQKLVEAAKAKVLLMTAWGFDPALAIAVRFAIAEELVQPTSTGYQIADKGKAFIAEVLKDSGAFAEERSLLIQIGKDITEAMIDKVAKGWEAA
;
A
#
# COMPACT_ATOMS: atom_id res chain seq x y z
N MET A 1 -10.00 -8.48 -59.21
CA MET A 1 -8.68 -7.80 -59.22
C MET A 1 -8.86 -6.52 -58.44
N ALA A 2 -8.62 -6.61 -57.12
CA ALA A 2 -7.51 -5.94 -56.43
C ALA A 2 -7.87 -4.45 -56.22
N GLU A 3 -8.05 -3.94 -55.01
CA GLU A 3 -7.30 -4.18 -53.79
C GLU A 3 -8.20 -4.03 -52.56
N LEU A 4 -8.10 -5.03 -51.69
CA LEU A 4 -8.26 -4.89 -50.26
C LEU A 4 -7.34 -3.72 -49.84
N LEU A 5 -7.88 -2.50 -49.69
CA LEU A 5 -7.15 -1.38 -49.09
C LEU A 5 -6.89 -1.76 -47.63
N ALA A 6 -5.79 -2.47 -47.42
CA ALA A 6 -5.24 -2.73 -46.12
C ALA A 6 -5.03 -1.38 -45.45
N GLU A 7 -5.88 -1.04 -44.48
CA GLU A 7 -5.67 0.09 -43.58
C GLU A 7 -4.23 -0.02 -43.05
N LYS A 8 -3.37 0.86 -43.56
CA LYS A 8 -2.00 0.96 -43.09
C LYS A 8 -2.07 1.35 -41.61
N ARG A 9 -1.86 0.37 -40.74
CA ARG A 9 -1.69 0.60 -39.30
C ARG A 9 -0.41 1.42 -39.12
N HIS A 10 -0.56 2.74 -39.07
CA HIS A 10 0.55 3.63 -38.81
C HIS A 10 0.95 3.54 -37.33
N LEU A 11 2.22 3.20 -37.08
CA LEU A 11 2.84 3.29 -35.77
C LEU A 11 2.86 4.76 -35.32
N ARG A 12 2.02 5.12 -34.34
CA ARG A 12 2.03 6.43 -33.70
C ARG A 12 2.96 6.41 -32.48
N PHE A 13 4.07 7.12 -32.57
CA PHE A 13 4.94 7.39 -31.42
C PHE A 13 4.42 8.62 -30.68
N VAL A 14 3.78 8.42 -29.53
CA VAL A 14 3.36 9.50 -28.64
C VAL A 14 4.41 9.64 -27.54
N ARG A 15 5.03 10.81 -27.43
CA ARG A 15 5.95 11.12 -26.33
C ARG A 15 5.16 11.10 -25.02
N ARG A 16 5.35 10.05 -24.23
CA ARG A 16 4.81 9.98 -22.86
C ARG A 16 5.72 10.80 -21.95
N PRO A 17 5.19 11.44 -20.89
CA PRO A 17 6.01 12.08 -19.86
C PRO A 17 7.04 11.08 -19.32
N SER A 18 8.25 11.56 -19.02
CA SER A 18 9.28 10.71 -18.42
C SER A 18 8.77 10.11 -17.10
N PRO A 19 8.79 8.78 -16.94
CA PRO A 19 8.32 8.16 -15.72
C PRO A 19 9.28 8.53 -14.58
N VAL A 20 8.75 9.15 -13.52
CA VAL A 20 9.49 9.25 -12.25
C VAL A 20 9.52 7.85 -11.63
N LEU A 21 10.72 7.27 -11.51
CA LEU A 21 10.90 5.94 -10.91
C LEU A 21 10.27 5.90 -9.51
N VAL A 22 9.79 4.73 -9.11
CA VAL A 22 9.11 4.53 -7.82
C VAL A 22 10.00 4.96 -6.65
N GLU A 23 11.32 4.79 -6.79
CA GLU A 23 12.33 5.18 -5.81
C GLU A 23 12.42 6.71 -5.60
N HIS A 24 11.93 7.51 -6.55
CA HIS A 24 11.94 8.98 -6.49
C HIS A 24 10.61 9.57 -6.00
N ARG A 25 9.67 8.76 -5.49
CA ARG A 25 8.40 9.24 -4.91
C ARG A 25 8.26 8.86 -3.43
N PRO A 26 9.23 9.20 -2.56
CA PRO A 26 9.16 8.87 -1.13
C PRO A 26 7.90 9.42 -0.49
N LEU A 27 7.45 10.63 -0.87
CA LEU A 27 6.24 11.24 -0.33
C LEU A 27 4.97 10.43 -0.62
N TYR A 28 4.84 9.88 -1.84
CA TYR A 28 3.70 9.03 -2.19
C TYR A 28 3.70 7.76 -1.34
N LYS A 29 4.86 7.16 -1.10
CA LYS A 29 4.99 5.97 -0.25
C LYS A 29 4.73 6.27 1.23
N ILE A 30 5.19 7.42 1.73
CA ILE A 30 4.87 7.92 3.08
C ILE A 30 3.36 8.09 3.21
N ALA A 31 2.69 8.72 2.25
CA ALA A 31 1.24 8.87 2.26
C ALA A 31 0.52 7.52 2.27
N GLN A 32 0.97 6.53 1.49
CA GLN A 32 0.41 5.16 1.56
C GLN A 32 0.57 4.52 2.94
N VAL A 33 1.73 4.67 3.59
CA VAL A 33 1.94 4.20 4.97
C VAL A 33 0.98 4.88 5.93
N LEU A 34 0.86 6.21 5.84
CA LEU A 34 -0.05 6.97 6.69
C LEU A 34 -1.52 6.60 6.45
N LEU A 35 -1.94 6.34 5.21
CA LEU A 35 -3.28 5.83 4.89
C LEU A 35 -3.55 4.48 5.55
N VAL A 36 -2.60 3.54 5.48
CA VAL A 36 -2.73 2.22 6.13
C VAL A 36 -2.81 2.35 7.65
N LEU A 37 -1.97 3.19 8.25
CA LEU A 37 -2.01 3.45 9.69
C LEU A 37 -3.33 4.13 10.09
N HIS A 38 -3.80 5.09 9.31
CA HIS A 38 -4.99 5.88 9.63
C HIS A 38 -6.31 5.10 9.42
N LEU A 39 -6.47 4.45 8.27
CA LEU A 39 -7.73 3.80 7.87
C LEU A 39 -7.81 2.36 8.33
N SER A 40 -6.70 1.64 8.24
CA SER A 40 -6.71 0.17 8.36
C SER A 40 -6.04 -0.35 9.62
N SER A 41 -5.54 0.50 10.52
CA SER A 41 -4.81 0.06 11.71
C SER A 41 -5.49 0.47 13.01
N ARG A 42 -5.52 -0.44 13.99
CA ARG A 42 -6.10 -0.15 15.31
C ARG A 42 -5.14 0.74 16.10
N GLY A 43 -5.66 1.85 16.64
CA GLY A 43 -4.84 2.83 17.37
C GLY A 43 -3.79 3.54 16.51
N GLY A 44 -3.90 3.45 15.18
CA GLY A 44 -2.90 4.02 14.27
C GLY A 44 -1.55 3.29 14.31
N LYS A 45 -1.51 2.04 14.78
CA LYS A 45 -0.28 1.26 15.00
C LYS A 45 -0.25 -0.01 14.14
N SER A 46 0.90 -0.33 13.57
CA SER A 46 1.11 -1.55 12.78
C SER A 46 2.53 -2.09 12.89
N SER A 47 2.70 -3.41 12.84
CA SER A 47 4.02 -4.05 12.69
C SER A 47 4.63 -3.79 11.32
N LEU A 48 5.97 -3.91 11.22
CA LEU A 48 6.68 -3.78 9.94
C LEU A 48 6.19 -4.83 8.92
N ALA A 49 6.02 -6.08 9.35
CA ALA A 49 5.55 -7.18 8.51
C ALA A 49 4.17 -6.88 7.91
N ARG A 50 3.25 -6.36 8.72
CA ARG A 50 1.91 -5.96 8.28
C ARG A 50 1.95 -4.77 7.32
N LEU A 51 2.81 -3.78 7.56
CA LEU A 51 3.00 -2.67 6.62
C LEU A 51 3.53 -3.17 5.26
N HIS A 52 4.45 -4.15 5.25
CA HIS A 52 4.88 -4.79 4.02
C HIS A 52 3.77 -5.55 3.30
N LEU A 53 2.88 -6.23 4.03
CA LEU A 53 1.72 -6.88 3.45
C LEU A 53 0.83 -5.87 2.71
N PHE A 54 0.48 -4.76 3.37
CA PHE A 54 -0.32 -3.70 2.73
C PHE A 54 0.39 -3.07 1.54
N ASN A 55 1.68 -2.76 1.65
CA ASN A 55 2.46 -2.24 0.52
C ASN A 55 2.50 -3.22 -0.66
N TRP A 56 2.66 -4.52 -0.40
CA TRP A 56 2.63 -5.56 -1.42
C TRP A 56 1.25 -5.65 -2.10
N ALA A 57 0.18 -5.52 -1.32
CA ALA A 57 -1.19 -5.60 -1.79
C ALA A 57 -1.59 -4.38 -2.63
N LEU A 58 -1.25 -3.17 -2.18
CA LEU A 58 -1.55 -1.91 -2.87
C LEU A 58 -0.89 -1.78 -4.25
N LYS A 59 0.12 -2.60 -4.57
CA LYS A 59 0.76 -2.62 -5.88
C LYS A 59 -0.13 -3.16 -7.01
N ARG A 60 -1.14 -3.98 -6.69
CA ARG A 60 -2.04 -4.57 -7.70
C ARG A 60 -3.45 -4.81 -7.15
N THR A 61 -4.46 -4.49 -7.95
CA THR A 61 -5.88 -4.63 -7.59
C THR A 61 -6.26 -6.06 -7.18
N ASP A 62 -5.74 -7.09 -7.86
CA ASP A 62 -6.00 -8.49 -7.52
C ASP A 62 -5.46 -8.87 -6.13
N ARG A 63 -4.37 -8.25 -5.68
CA ARG A 63 -3.74 -8.56 -4.38
C ARG A 63 -4.48 -7.90 -3.23
N ILE A 64 -4.84 -6.63 -3.37
CA ILE A 64 -5.63 -5.95 -2.35
C ILE A 64 -7.04 -6.50 -2.24
N GLN A 65 -7.62 -7.00 -3.34
CA GLN A 65 -8.90 -7.71 -3.28
C GLN A 65 -8.83 -8.97 -2.40
N LYS A 66 -7.72 -9.70 -2.43
CA LYS A 66 -7.49 -10.83 -1.49
C LYS A 66 -7.49 -10.38 -0.02
N LEU A 67 -7.00 -9.18 0.27
CA LEU A 67 -7.07 -8.63 1.63
C LEU A 67 -8.49 -8.22 2.00
N VAL A 68 -9.27 -7.68 1.06
CA VAL A 68 -10.71 -7.41 1.29
C VAL A 68 -11.46 -8.72 1.60
N GLU A 69 -11.19 -9.78 0.85
CA GLU A 69 -11.77 -11.11 1.09
C GLU A 69 -11.32 -11.68 2.45
N ALA A 70 -10.03 -11.61 2.77
CA ALA A 70 -9.49 -12.06 4.05
C ALA A 70 -10.09 -11.28 5.24
N ALA A 71 -10.32 -9.97 5.09
CA ALA A 71 -10.96 -9.12 6.09
C ALA A 71 -12.42 -9.54 6.34
N LYS A 72 -13.16 -9.90 5.28
CA LYS A 72 -14.53 -10.42 5.39
C LYS A 72 -14.57 -11.82 6.00
N ALA A 73 -13.71 -12.71 5.55
CA ALA A 73 -13.63 -14.09 6.03
C ALA A 73 -12.99 -14.23 7.42
N LYS A 74 -12.35 -13.16 7.93
CA LYS A 74 -11.52 -13.17 9.15
C LYS A 74 -10.39 -14.21 9.11
N VAL A 75 -9.93 -14.56 7.92
CA VAL A 75 -8.86 -15.54 7.69
C VAL A 75 -7.95 -15.05 6.58
N LEU A 76 -6.66 -14.93 6.88
CA LEU A 76 -5.64 -14.58 5.89
C LEU A 76 -5.08 -15.86 5.25
N LEU A 77 -5.60 -16.21 4.07
CA LEU A 77 -5.15 -17.35 3.27
C LEU A 77 -4.03 -16.92 2.31
N MET A 78 -2.85 -16.65 2.85
CA MET A 78 -1.65 -16.35 2.08
C MET A 78 -0.46 -17.15 2.59
N THR A 79 0.36 -17.63 1.66
CA THR A 79 1.58 -18.38 1.98
C THR A 79 2.81 -17.47 2.11
N ALA A 80 2.89 -16.38 1.34
CA ALA A 80 3.99 -15.41 1.41
C ALA A 80 3.60 -14.07 0.79
N TRP A 81 4.32 -13.00 1.16
CA TRP A 81 4.28 -11.70 0.49
C TRP A 81 5.68 -11.09 0.39
N GLY A 82 5.84 -10.15 -0.53
CA GLY A 82 7.13 -9.51 -0.80
C GLY A 82 7.44 -8.38 0.17
N PHE A 83 8.67 -8.37 0.68
CA PHE A 83 9.25 -7.20 1.35
C PHE A 83 9.81 -6.23 0.30
N ASP A 84 9.78 -4.94 0.62
CA ASP A 84 10.11 -3.86 -0.31
C ASP A 84 11.01 -2.82 0.36
N PRO A 85 12.29 -2.70 -0.03
CA PRO A 85 13.21 -1.72 0.53
C PRO A 85 12.69 -0.28 0.44
N ALA A 86 11.93 0.07 -0.60
CA ALA A 86 11.38 1.41 -0.76
C ALA A 86 10.38 1.76 0.37
N LEU A 87 9.66 0.76 0.90
CA LEU A 87 8.79 0.96 2.06
C LEU A 87 9.61 1.27 3.31
N ALA A 88 10.68 0.50 3.54
CA ALA A 88 11.55 0.72 4.70
C ALA A 88 12.20 2.11 4.67
N ILE A 89 12.64 2.56 3.49
CA ILE A 89 13.15 3.92 3.29
C ILE A 89 12.06 4.96 3.56
N ALA A 90 10.85 4.77 3.06
CA ALA A 90 9.74 5.69 3.30
C ALA A 90 9.37 5.78 4.79
N VAL A 91 9.36 4.66 5.52
CA VAL A 91 9.13 4.66 6.97
C VAL A 91 10.24 5.43 7.70
N ARG A 92 11.50 5.25 7.30
CA ARG A 92 12.63 6.00 7.88
C ARG A 92 12.49 7.51 7.65
N PHE A 93 12.10 7.93 6.44
CA PHE A 93 11.80 9.34 6.19
C PHE A 93 10.60 9.83 6.99
N ALA A 94 9.53 9.04 7.09
CA ALA A 94 8.36 9.41 7.90
C ALA A 94 8.70 9.57 9.40
N ILE A 95 9.66 8.80 9.92
CA ILE A 95 10.17 8.96 11.28
C ILE A 95 11.00 10.23 11.41
N ALA A 96 11.93 10.47 10.48
CA ALA A 96 12.76 11.68 10.47
C ALA A 96 11.90 12.96 10.37
N GLU A 97 10.79 12.89 9.65
CA GLU A 97 9.81 13.97 9.51
C GLU A 97 8.78 14.02 10.64
N GLU A 98 8.90 13.18 11.68
CA GLU A 98 7.98 13.12 12.84
C GLU A 98 6.52 12.81 12.47
N LEU A 99 6.28 12.21 11.30
CA LEU A 99 4.95 11.78 10.86
C LEU A 99 4.57 10.43 11.49
N VAL A 100 5.57 9.61 11.79
CA VAL A 100 5.45 8.27 12.37
C VAL A 100 6.45 8.14 13.52
N GLN A 101 6.05 7.48 14.60
CA GLN A 101 6.91 7.17 15.73
C GLN A 101 7.15 5.65 15.83
N PRO A 102 8.39 5.20 16.09
CA PRO A 102 8.64 3.81 16.43
C PRO A 102 7.99 3.45 17.77
N THR A 103 7.60 2.19 17.91
CA THR A 103 7.07 1.59 19.13
C THR A 103 7.84 0.31 19.42
N SER A 104 7.59 -0.32 20.58
CA SER A 104 8.24 -1.59 20.93
C SER A 104 8.04 -2.73 19.91
N THR A 105 6.97 -2.68 19.11
CA THR A 105 6.59 -3.79 18.21
C THR A 105 6.33 -3.36 16.77
N GLY A 106 6.68 -2.12 16.38
CA GLY A 106 6.36 -1.58 15.06
C GLY A 106 6.29 -0.08 15.05
N TYR A 107 5.32 0.48 14.32
CA TYR A 107 5.22 1.92 14.09
C TYR A 107 3.82 2.45 14.37
N GLN A 108 3.73 3.70 14.80
CA GLN A 108 2.48 4.38 15.07
C GLN A 108 2.45 5.76 14.39
N ILE A 109 1.30 6.15 13.86
CA ILE A 109 1.11 7.51 13.33
C ILE A 109 1.19 8.55 14.46
N ALA A 110 2.06 9.54 14.30
CA ALA A 110 2.18 10.67 15.22
C ALA A 110 1.14 11.74 14.91
N ASP A 111 0.97 12.74 15.78
CA ASP A 111 -0.05 13.77 15.59
C ASP A 111 0.20 14.63 14.34
N LYS A 112 1.47 14.94 14.04
CA LYS A 112 1.86 15.58 12.77
C LYS A 112 1.47 14.74 11.55
N GLY A 113 1.64 13.41 11.64
CA GLY A 113 1.21 12.47 10.60
C GLY A 113 -0.31 12.42 10.41
N LYS A 114 -1.07 12.49 11.52
CA LYS A 114 -2.55 12.56 11.47
C LYS A 114 -3.01 13.87 10.81
N ALA A 115 -2.38 14.99 11.17
CA ALA A 115 -2.68 16.28 10.54
C ALA A 115 -2.34 16.25 9.04
N PHE A 116 -1.16 15.75 8.68
CA PHE A 116 -0.75 15.60 7.28
C PHE A 116 -1.76 14.77 6.47
N ILE A 117 -2.14 13.59 6.97
CA ILE A 117 -3.06 12.74 6.21
C ILE A 117 -4.47 13.32 6.16
N ALA A 118 -4.91 14.05 7.19
CA ALA A 118 -6.18 14.76 7.16
C ALA A 118 -6.22 15.81 6.04
N GLU A 119 -5.13 16.55 5.81
CA GLU A 119 -5.03 17.49 4.68
C GLU A 119 -5.08 16.76 3.33
N VAL A 120 -4.36 15.66 3.17
CA VAL A 120 -4.40 14.85 1.93
C VAL A 120 -5.81 14.34 1.65
N LEU A 121 -6.55 13.94 2.69
CA LEU A 121 -7.90 13.39 2.56
C LEU A 121 -8.95 14.44 2.14
N LYS A 122 -8.65 15.74 2.24
CA LYS A 122 -9.52 16.82 1.74
C LYS A 122 -9.65 16.80 0.23
N ASP A 123 -8.61 16.37 -0.49
CA ASP A 123 -8.69 16.12 -1.93
C ASP A 123 -9.35 14.74 -2.16
N SER A 124 -10.54 14.72 -2.77
CA SER A 124 -11.26 13.49 -3.09
C SER A 124 -10.57 12.66 -4.18
N GLY A 125 -9.75 13.28 -5.04
CA GLY A 125 -8.99 12.59 -6.08
C GLY A 125 -7.72 11.93 -5.56
N ALA A 126 -7.17 12.41 -4.44
CA ALA A 126 -5.98 11.84 -3.85
C ALA A 126 -6.26 10.42 -3.32
N PHE A 127 -5.53 9.44 -3.87
CA PHE A 127 -5.57 8.02 -3.49
C PHE A 127 -6.98 7.42 -3.50
N ALA A 128 -7.86 7.84 -4.42
CA ALA A 128 -9.28 7.48 -4.40
C ALA A 128 -9.51 5.95 -4.39
N GLU A 129 -8.79 5.22 -5.24
CA GLU A 129 -8.89 3.75 -5.33
C GLU A 129 -8.35 3.07 -4.08
N GLU A 130 -7.16 3.45 -3.63
CA GLU A 130 -6.54 2.87 -2.44
C GLU A 130 -7.38 3.14 -1.18
N ARG A 131 -7.92 4.35 -1.04
CA ARG A 131 -8.80 4.73 0.08
C ARG A 131 -10.03 3.85 0.13
N SER A 132 -10.72 3.69 -1.00
CA SER A 132 -11.93 2.86 -1.08
C SER A 132 -11.66 1.44 -0.60
N LEU A 133 -10.54 0.85 -1.03
CA LEU A 133 -10.17 -0.52 -0.68
C LEU A 133 -9.70 -0.63 0.78
N LEU A 134 -8.92 0.33 1.28
CA LEU A 134 -8.48 0.37 2.68
C LEU A 134 -9.65 0.55 3.65
N ILE A 135 -10.66 1.35 3.27
CA ILE A 135 -11.91 1.51 4.05
C ILE A 135 -12.67 0.18 4.09
N GLN A 136 -12.78 -0.53 2.96
CA GLN A 136 -13.41 -1.86 2.92
C GLN A 136 -12.70 -2.89 3.78
N ILE A 137 -11.36 -2.84 3.83
CA ILE A 137 -10.55 -3.71 4.71
C ILE A 137 -10.74 -3.32 6.19
N GLY A 138 -10.83 -2.02 6.48
CA GLY A 138 -10.93 -1.50 7.83
C GLY A 138 -9.82 -2.06 8.73
N LYS A 139 -10.18 -2.43 9.96
CA LYS A 139 -9.23 -2.88 11.01
C LYS A 139 -9.14 -4.41 11.11
N ASP A 140 -9.57 -5.13 10.07
CA ASP A 140 -9.84 -6.57 10.15
C ASP A 140 -8.68 -7.48 9.78
N ILE A 141 -7.67 -6.95 9.08
CA ILE A 141 -6.38 -7.63 8.94
C ILE A 141 -5.59 -7.38 10.22
N THR A 142 -5.58 -8.34 11.14
CA THR A 142 -4.98 -8.17 12.48
C THR A 142 -3.53 -8.63 12.53
N GLU A 143 -2.76 -8.15 13.51
CA GLU A 143 -1.39 -8.62 13.75
C GLU A 143 -1.34 -10.14 14.00
N ALA A 144 -2.33 -10.70 14.71
CA ALA A 144 -2.43 -12.14 14.94
C ALA A 144 -2.54 -12.96 13.65
N MET A 145 -3.21 -12.43 12.61
CA MET A 145 -3.25 -13.08 11.30
C MET A 145 -1.87 -13.10 10.64
N ILE A 146 -1.11 -12.01 10.77
CA ILE A 146 0.25 -11.89 10.23
C ILE A 146 1.18 -12.88 10.92
N ASP A 147 1.15 -12.92 12.26
CA ASP A 147 1.97 -13.83 13.06
C ASP A 147 1.68 -15.30 12.73
N LYS A 148 0.41 -15.65 12.47
CA LYS A 148 0.02 -17.00 12.07
C LYS A 148 0.66 -17.40 10.74
N VAL A 149 0.69 -16.50 9.75
CA VAL A 149 1.33 -16.79 8.46
C VAL A 149 2.85 -16.83 8.60
N ALA A 150 3.44 -15.88 9.34
CA ALA A 150 4.89 -15.80 9.54
C ALA A 150 5.46 -17.07 10.21
N LYS A 151 4.78 -17.61 11.24
CA LYS A 151 5.15 -18.89 11.85
C LYS A 151 5.12 -20.07 10.88
N GLY A 152 4.28 -20.00 9.84
CA GLY A 152 4.25 -20.99 8.77
C GLY A 152 5.51 -21.01 7.92
N TRP A 153 6.32 -19.94 7.92
CA TRP A 153 7.60 -19.88 7.20
C TRP A 153 8.73 -20.59 7.96
N GLU A 154 8.69 -20.59 9.28
CA GLU A 154 9.72 -21.24 10.12
C GLU A 154 9.58 -22.77 10.12
N ALA A 155 8.39 -23.28 9.80
CA ALA A 155 8.07 -24.71 9.78
C ALA A 155 8.25 -25.39 8.40
N ALA A 156 8.65 -24.63 7.37
CA ALA A 156 8.81 -25.09 5.99
C ALA A 156 10.29 -25.16 5.60
#